data_AF-C5MAC1-F1
#
_entry.id   AF-C5MAC1-F1
#
_cell.length_a   1.000
_cell.length_b   1.000
_cell.length_c   1.000
_cell.angle_alpha   90.00
_cell.angle_beta   90.00
_cell.angle_gamma   90.00
#
_symmetry.space_group_name_H-M   'P 1'
#
loop_
_entity.id
_entity.type
_entity.pdbx_description
1 polymer ?
#
loop_
_entity_poly.entity_id
_entity_poly.type
_entity_poly.pdbx_seq_one_letter_code
_entity_poly.pdbx_strand_id
1 'polypeptide(L)'
;MFSLGVQSRLMTRRSLFRSFRFNSTTTAPSKLTWVDYFQMKKQNTRINTIAGIFTGFGGAFITLSYLGNIEIDVEKPIMGFDPLMIMGGAVVLGGLVGYLVGPFIGSFVFRMKNRANLKQFELRNSEFLTRLRANRPDPSSQSFSNPIPDYYGEKIYSLKDYKQWLRDCNAFRRKAKEFL
;
A
#
# COMPACT_ATOMS: atom_id res chain seq x y z
N MET A 1 53.66 -44.10 -27.68
CA MET A 1 54.20 -43.55 -26.41
C MET A 1 53.54 -42.20 -26.20
N PHE A 2 52.96 -42.00 -25.01
CA PHE A 2 51.93 -41.00 -24.70
C PHE A 2 52.47 -39.56 -24.70
N SER A 3 51.74 -38.65 -25.36
CA SER A 3 51.94 -37.20 -25.26
C SER A 3 51.01 -36.63 -24.17
N LEU A 4 51.61 -36.06 -23.13
CA LEU A 4 50.94 -35.36 -22.03
C LEU A 4 50.66 -33.91 -22.45
N GLY A 5 49.40 -33.61 -22.76
CA GLY A 5 48.92 -32.24 -22.96
C GLY A 5 48.28 -31.68 -21.70
N VAL A 6 48.96 -30.77 -21.02
CA VAL A 6 48.45 -29.99 -19.89
C VAL A 6 47.50 -28.90 -20.43
N GLN A 7 46.20 -28.97 -20.11
CA GLN A 7 45.26 -27.88 -20.40
C GLN A 7 45.05 -27.00 -19.17
N SER A 8 45.59 -25.78 -19.24
CA SER A 8 45.30 -24.70 -18.31
C SER A 8 43.94 -24.07 -18.64
N ARG A 9 42.97 -24.19 -17.73
CA ARG A 9 41.68 -23.51 -17.86
C ARG A 9 41.83 -22.05 -17.44
N LEU A 10 41.77 -21.13 -18.40
CA LEU A 10 41.68 -19.69 -18.15
C LEU A 10 40.29 -19.34 -17.58
N MET A 11 40.25 -19.01 -16.29
CA MET A 11 39.09 -18.44 -15.61
C MET A 11 38.80 -17.03 -16.13
N THR A 12 37.79 -16.87 -16.99
CA THR A 12 37.32 -15.57 -17.45
C THR A 12 36.48 -14.91 -16.36
N ARG A 13 37.05 -13.93 -15.64
CA ARG A 13 36.32 -13.09 -14.68
C ARG A 13 35.21 -12.32 -15.39
N ARG A 14 33.95 -12.64 -15.09
CA ARG A 14 32.79 -11.84 -15.51
C ARG A 14 32.76 -10.53 -14.72
N SER A 15 32.99 -9.43 -15.43
CA SER A 15 32.76 -8.06 -14.98
C SER A 15 31.30 -7.86 -14.58
N LEU A 16 31.06 -7.54 -13.30
CA LEU A 16 29.75 -7.17 -12.73
C LEU A 16 29.61 -5.64 -12.72
N PHE A 17 29.71 -4.98 -13.87
CA PHE A 17 29.30 -3.57 -13.96
C PHE A 17 27.91 -3.47 -14.58
N ARG A 18 26.92 -3.38 -13.69
CA ARG A 18 25.52 -3.11 -14.04
C ARG A 18 25.43 -1.65 -14.51
N SER A 19 25.43 -1.44 -15.81
CA SER A 19 25.18 -0.13 -16.42
C SER A 19 23.79 0.38 -16.00
N PHE A 20 23.74 1.46 -15.23
CA PHE A 20 22.51 2.23 -15.02
C PHE A 20 22.29 3.08 -16.27
N ARG A 21 21.29 2.72 -17.09
CA ARG A 21 20.84 3.56 -18.19
C ARG A 21 19.93 4.66 -17.65
N PHE A 22 20.41 5.90 -17.67
CA PHE A 22 19.55 7.08 -17.51
C PHE A 22 18.93 7.40 -18.86
N ASN A 23 17.61 7.22 -18.99
CA ASN A 23 16.88 7.64 -20.18
C ASN A 23 16.29 9.03 -19.90
N SER A 24 17.02 10.08 -20.27
CA SER A 24 16.53 11.45 -20.24
C SER A 24 15.70 11.70 -21.50
N THR A 25 14.40 11.91 -21.37
CA THR A 25 13.55 12.37 -22.49
C THR A 25 13.09 13.79 -22.22
N THR A 26 13.44 14.66 -23.15
CA THR A 26 13.22 16.12 -23.16
C THR A 26 11.75 16.43 -23.50
N THR A 27 11.13 17.26 -22.65
CA THR A 27 10.02 18.21 -22.89
C THR A 27 9.01 17.98 -24.03
N ALA A 28 7.92 17.30 -23.69
CA ALA A 28 6.53 17.65 -24.04
C ALA A 28 5.76 17.77 -22.69
N PRO A 29 4.51 18.27 -22.57
CA PRO A 29 3.76 18.14 -21.31
C PRO A 29 3.59 16.64 -21.04
N SER A 30 4.54 16.07 -20.30
CA SER A 30 4.80 14.64 -20.36
C SER A 30 3.62 13.94 -19.71
N LYS A 31 2.87 13.18 -20.51
CA LYS A 31 1.79 12.36 -19.99
C LYS A 31 2.41 11.42 -18.96
N LEU A 32 1.97 11.51 -17.70
CA LEU A 32 2.41 10.63 -16.61
C LEU A 32 2.49 9.18 -17.09
N THR A 33 3.67 8.56 -16.97
CA THR A 33 3.88 7.17 -17.38
C THR A 33 3.20 6.22 -16.41
N TRP A 34 2.90 4.99 -16.83
CA TRP A 34 2.30 3.99 -15.93
C TRP A 34 3.20 3.67 -14.73
N VAL A 35 4.52 3.67 -14.93
CA VAL A 35 5.48 3.41 -13.85
C VAL A 35 5.40 4.53 -12.81
N ASP A 36 5.40 5.79 -13.25
CA ASP A 36 5.30 6.95 -12.37
C ASP A 36 3.94 7.00 -11.66
N TYR A 37 2.84 6.70 -12.36
CA TYR A 37 1.51 6.59 -11.77
C TYR A 37 1.49 5.59 -10.60
N PHE A 38 2.02 4.38 -10.81
CA PHE A 38 2.03 3.37 -9.77
C PHE A 38 2.93 3.76 -8.57
N GLN A 39 4.04 4.46 -8.82
CA GLN A 39 4.86 5.02 -7.75
C GLN A 39 4.11 6.10 -6.95
N MET A 40 3.39 7.01 -7.62
CA MET A 40 2.56 8.02 -6.99
C MET A 40 1.40 7.40 -6.20
N LYS A 41 0.73 6.37 -6.73
CA LYS A 41 -0.31 5.61 -6.02
C LYS A 41 0.25 4.99 -4.74
N LYS A 42 1.42 4.35 -4.83
CA LYS A 42 2.11 3.75 -3.68
C LYS A 42 2.51 4.81 -2.65
N GLN A 43 2.99 5.97 -3.11
CA GLN A 43 3.32 7.09 -2.25
C GLN A 43 2.08 7.63 -1.53
N ASN A 44 0.95 7.79 -2.22
CA ASN A 44 -0.32 8.23 -1.63
C ASN A 44 -0.77 7.30 -0.51
N THR A 45 -0.81 5.99 -0.77
CA THR A 45 -1.19 5.01 0.27
C THR A 45 -0.25 5.07 1.47
N ARG A 46 1.08 5.14 1.23
CA ARG A 46 2.06 5.23 2.33
C ARG A 46 1.90 6.48 3.17
N ILE A 47 1.71 7.64 2.54
CA ILE A 47 1.51 8.91 3.26
C ILE A 47 0.24 8.82 4.11
N ASN A 48 -0.85 8.27 3.58
CA ASN A 48 -2.10 8.12 4.33
C ASN A 48 -1.96 7.15 5.51
N THR A 49 -1.32 5.99 5.33
CA THR A 49 -1.09 5.04 6.43
C THR A 49 -0.18 5.63 7.50
N ILE A 50 0.89 6.31 7.10
CA ILE A 50 1.83 6.95 8.03
C ILE A 50 1.13 8.08 8.79
N ALA A 51 0.36 8.92 8.10
CA ALA A 51 -0.42 9.97 8.73
C ALA A 51 -1.44 9.39 9.73
N GLY A 52 -2.11 8.28 9.39
CA GLY A 52 -2.95 7.51 10.32
C GLY A 52 -2.21 7.11 11.59
N ILE A 53 -1.05 6.48 11.46
CA ILE A 53 -0.26 6.06 12.63
C ILE A 53 0.15 7.26 13.49
N PHE A 54 0.67 8.33 12.89
CA PHE A 54 1.10 9.53 13.64
C PHE A 54 -0.06 10.24 14.34
N THR A 55 -1.19 10.40 13.65
CA THR A 55 -2.38 11.02 14.25
C THR A 55 -3.03 10.13 15.30
N GLY A 56 -2.93 8.81 15.16
CA GLY A 56 -3.34 7.87 16.20
C GLY A 56 -2.51 8.03 17.47
N PHE A 57 -1.18 8.08 17.36
CA PHE A 57 -0.33 8.40 18.51
C PHE A 57 -0.63 9.79 19.09
N GLY A 58 -0.86 10.79 18.24
CA GLY A 58 -1.27 12.14 18.67
C GLY A 58 -2.59 12.13 19.45
N GLY A 59 -3.61 11.40 18.97
CA GLY A 59 -4.91 11.29 19.63
C GLY A 59 -4.82 10.57 20.98
N ALA A 60 -4.04 9.49 21.06
CA ALA A 60 -3.75 8.81 22.32
C ALA A 60 -3.01 9.74 23.29
N PHE A 61 -2.01 10.48 22.81
CA PHE A 61 -1.23 11.41 23.63
C PHE A 61 -2.07 12.59 24.16
N ILE A 62 -2.92 13.19 23.32
CA ILE A 62 -3.86 14.25 23.74
C ILE A 62 -4.82 13.72 24.80
N THR A 63 -5.37 12.53 24.58
CA THR A 63 -6.32 11.91 25.53
C THR A 63 -5.64 11.58 26.85
N LEU A 64 -4.44 10.99 26.82
CA LEU A 64 -3.64 10.71 28.00
C LEU A 64 -3.27 11.99 28.76
N SER A 65 -2.87 13.05 28.04
CA SER A 65 -2.53 14.34 28.65
C SER A 65 -3.76 14.96 29.32
N TYR A 66 -4.92 14.91 28.68
CA TYR A 66 -6.17 15.39 29.25
C TYR A 66 -6.56 14.60 30.52
N LEU A 67 -6.54 13.28 30.43
CA LEU A 67 -6.84 12.36 31.51
C LEU A 67 -5.87 12.48 32.70
N GLY A 68 -4.59 12.77 32.45
CA GLY A 68 -3.59 13.01 33.49
C GLY A 68 -3.82 14.28 34.31
N ASN A 69 -4.67 15.20 33.84
CA ASN A 69 -5.09 16.39 34.60
C ASN A 69 -6.38 16.16 35.40
N ILE A 70 -7.02 14.99 35.28
CA ILE A 70 -8.23 14.64 36.02
C ILE A 70 -7.81 13.88 37.28
N GLU A 71 -8.17 14.42 38.45
CA GLU A 71 -8.02 13.71 39.71
C GLU A 71 -9.09 12.62 39.82
N ILE A 72 -8.65 11.37 39.99
CA ILE A 72 -9.53 10.20 40.07
C ILE A 72 -9.22 9.45 41.36
N ASP A 73 -10.27 9.09 42.07
CA ASP A 73 -10.21 8.21 43.24
C ASP A 73 -10.10 6.75 42.76
N VAL A 74 -8.92 6.16 42.94
CA VAL A 74 -8.58 4.80 42.46
C VAL A 74 -9.34 3.73 43.22
N GLU A 75 -9.89 4.05 44.41
CA GLU A 75 -10.62 3.09 45.24
C GLU A 75 -12.08 2.91 44.80
N LYS A 76 -12.59 3.83 43.98
CA LYS A 76 -13.99 3.81 43.52
C LYS A 76 -14.09 3.27 42.10
N PRO A 77 -14.85 2.18 41.87
CA PRO A 77 -15.05 1.67 40.52
C PRO A 77 -15.86 2.68 39.69
N ILE A 78 -15.48 2.84 38.43
CA ILE A 78 -16.21 3.66 37.46
C ILE A 78 -17.06 2.68 36.63
N MET A 79 -18.39 2.82 36.66
CA MET A 79 -19.32 1.92 35.96
C MET A 79 -19.10 0.41 36.25
N GLY A 80 -18.60 0.07 37.44
CA GLY A 80 -18.30 -1.31 37.83
C GLY A 80 -16.97 -1.87 37.33
N PHE A 81 -16.16 -1.06 36.63
CA PHE A 81 -14.81 -1.41 36.20
C PHE A 81 -13.76 -0.66 37.02
N ASP A 82 -12.56 -1.24 37.09
CA ASP A 82 -11.36 -0.59 37.64
C ASP A 82 -11.06 0.71 36.88
N PRO A 83 -10.86 1.85 37.56
CA PRO A 83 -10.44 3.10 36.95
C PRO A 83 -9.29 2.96 35.94
N LEU A 84 -8.28 2.14 36.21
CA LEU A 84 -7.16 1.95 35.27
C LEU A 84 -7.60 1.36 33.94
N MET A 85 -8.58 0.45 33.96
CA MET A 85 -9.10 -0.19 32.75
C MET A 85 -9.86 0.83 31.88
N ILE A 86 -10.67 1.69 32.50
CA ILE A 86 -11.43 2.73 31.79
C ILE A 86 -10.49 3.79 31.22
N MET A 87 -9.47 4.18 31.98
CA MET A 87 -8.48 5.17 31.55
C MET A 87 -7.64 4.64 30.39
N GLY A 88 -7.13 3.41 30.50
CA GLY A 88 -6.45 2.73 29.40
C GLY A 88 -7.34 2.59 28.17
N GLY A 89 -8.60 2.20 28.37
CA GLY A 89 -9.61 2.13 27.32
C GLY A 89 -9.84 3.48 26.63
N ALA A 90 -9.96 4.56 27.40
CA ALA A 90 -10.14 5.91 26.87
C ALA A 90 -8.95 6.37 26.04
N VAL A 91 -7.71 6.10 26.48
CA VAL A 91 -6.50 6.41 25.70
C VAL A 91 -6.46 5.62 24.39
N VAL A 92 -6.79 4.33 24.42
CA VAL A 92 -6.89 3.49 23.22
C VAL A 92 -7.95 4.04 22.27
N LEU A 93 -9.14 4.40 22.77
CA LEU A 93 -10.20 5.01 21.98
C LEU A 93 -9.75 6.34 21.35
N GLY A 94 -9.08 7.20 22.12
CA GLY A 94 -8.50 8.44 21.62
C GLY A 94 -7.48 8.21 20.49
N GLY A 95 -6.67 7.14 20.60
CA GLY A 95 -5.76 6.73 19.55
C GLY A 95 -6.46 6.20 18.30
N LEU A 96 -7.52 5.42 18.45
CA LEU A 96 -8.33 4.93 17.32
C LEU A 96 -9.03 6.08 16.59
N VAL A 97 -9.61 7.03 17.33
CA VAL A 97 -10.20 8.24 16.75
C VAL A 97 -9.14 9.07 16.03
N GLY A 98 -7.98 9.25 16.64
CA GLY A 98 -6.84 9.93 16.01
C GLY A 98 -6.43 9.27 14.69
N TYR A 99 -6.34 7.94 14.65
CA TYR A 99 -5.97 7.18 13.45
C TYR A 99 -6.92 7.41 12.28
N LEU A 100 -8.23 7.53 12.55
CA LEU A 100 -9.26 7.80 11.53
C LEU A 100 -9.13 9.21 10.92
N VAL A 101 -8.59 10.17 11.67
CA VAL A 101 -8.34 11.54 11.16
C VAL A 101 -7.13 11.59 10.23
N GLY A 102 -6.18 10.67 10.37
CA GLY A 102 -4.92 10.68 9.61
C GLY A 102 -5.03 10.75 8.09
N PRO A 103 -5.89 9.96 7.42
CA PRO A 103 -6.04 10.02 5.96
C PRO A 103 -6.47 11.38 5.41
N PHE A 104 -7.17 12.21 6.19
CA PHE A 104 -7.52 13.58 5.78
C PHE A 104 -6.26 14.45 5.68
N ILE A 105 -5.41 14.41 6.71
CA ILE A 105 -4.13 15.12 6.75
C ILE A 105 -3.16 14.54 5.71
N GLY A 106 -3.06 13.22 5.61
CA GLY A 106 -2.22 12.52 4.64
C GLY A 106 -2.58 12.89 3.20
N SER A 107 -3.88 12.93 2.88
CA SER A 107 -4.36 13.31 1.55
C SER A 107 -4.02 14.75 1.23
N PHE A 108 -4.15 15.65 2.21
CA PHE A 108 -3.75 17.05 2.05
C PHE A 108 -2.25 17.17 1.74
N VAL A 109 -1.39 16.51 2.52
CA VAL A 109 0.06 16.49 2.32
C VAL A 109 0.43 15.92 0.94
N PHE A 110 -0.20 14.82 0.52
CA PHE A 110 0.04 14.22 -0.80
C PHE A 110 -0.31 15.19 -1.94
N ARG A 111 -1.48 15.85 -1.86
CA ARG A 111 -1.92 16.82 -2.88
C ARG A 111 -1.00 18.03 -2.96
N MET A 112 -0.56 18.55 -1.83
CA MET A 112 0.39 19.66 -1.76
C MET A 112 1.74 19.30 -2.39
N LYS A 113 2.28 18.13 -2.02
CA LYS A 113 3.57 17.64 -2.55
C LYS A 113 3.54 17.39 -4.06
N ASN A 114 2.44 16.82 -4.56
CA ASN A 114 2.32 16.39 -5.96
C ASN A 114 1.47 17.35 -6.82
N ARG A 115 1.31 18.60 -6.40
CA ARG A 115 0.42 19.60 -7.04
C ARG A 115 0.59 19.72 -8.56
N ALA A 116 1.82 19.62 -9.06
CA ALA A 116 2.12 19.77 -10.49
C ALA A 116 1.57 18.61 -11.34
N ASN A 117 1.65 17.39 -10.82
CA ASN A 117 1.26 16.18 -11.56
C ASN A 117 -0.13 15.66 -11.16
N LEU A 118 -0.82 16.33 -10.23
CA LEU A 118 -2.07 15.87 -9.63
C LEU A 118 -3.17 15.65 -10.68
N LYS A 119 -3.35 16.61 -11.60
CA LYS A 119 -4.35 16.47 -12.68
C LYS A 119 -4.09 15.25 -13.56
N GLN A 120 -2.83 15.01 -13.92
CA GLN A 120 -2.46 13.85 -14.73
C GLN A 120 -2.58 12.54 -13.95
N PHE A 121 -2.27 12.56 -12.65
CA PHE A 121 -2.46 11.44 -11.75
C PHE A 121 -3.93 11.02 -11.69
N GLU A 122 -4.86 11.96 -11.51
CA GLU A 122 -6.31 11.66 -11.47
C GLU A 122 -6.83 11.13 -12.81
N LEU A 123 -6.39 11.70 -13.94
CA LEU A 123 -6.73 11.18 -15.27
C LEU A 123 -6.27 9.72 -15.42
N ARG A 124 -5.01 9.44 -15.11
CA ARG A 124 -4.47 8.06 -15.15
C ARG A 124 -5.16 7.14 -14.15
N ASN A 125 -5.54 7.64 -12.99
CA ASN A 125 -6.29 6.88 -11.99
C ASN A 125 -7.66 6.45 -12.53
N SER A 126 -8.37 7.34 -13.22
CA SER A 126 -9.65 7.01 -13.88
C SER A 126 -9.48 5.96 -14.99
N GLU A 127 -8.42 6.05 -15.80
CA GLU A 127 -8.09 5.05 -16.81
C GLU A 127 -7.78 3.68 -16.16
N PHE A 128 -7.00 3.68 -15.07
CA PHE A 128 -6.69 2.48 -14.30
C PHE A 128 -7.95 1.83 -13.75
N LEU A 129 -8.83 2.59 -13.10
CA LEU A 129 -10.08 2.08 -12.53
C LEU A 129 -11.01 1.53 -13.61
N THR A 130 -11.04 2.15 -14.80
CA THR A 130 -11.81 1.64 -15.94
C THR A 130 -11.28 0.29 -16.40
N ARG A 131 -9.96 0.14 -16.54
CA ARG A 131 -9.33 -1.15 -16.88
C ARG A 131 -9.54 -2.21 -15.79
N LEU A 132 -9.45 -1.81 -14.53
CA LEU A 132 -9.70 -2.69 -13.38
C LEU A 132 -11.14 -3.21 -13.41
N ARG A 133 -12.12 -2.31 -13.60
CA ARG A 133 -13.55 -2.66 -13.69
C ARG A 133 -13.84 -3.62 -14.85
N ALA A 134 -13.19 -3.44 -16.00
CA ALA A 134 -13.37 -4.33 -17.15
C ALA A 134 -12.76 -5.72 -16.93
N ASN A 135 -11.71 -5.84 -16.12
CA ASN A 135 -10.95 -7.08 -15.94
C ASN A 135 -11.24 -7.81 -14.63
N ARG A 136 -11.99 -7.23 -13.69
CA ARG A 136 -12.33 -7.89 -12.42
C ARG A 136 -13.30 -9.07 -12.64
N PRO A 137 -13.18 -10.17 -11.87
CA PRO A 137 -14.15 -11.26 -11.89
C PRO A 137 -15.47 -10.88 -11.20
N ASP A 138 -16.54 -11.63 -11.48
CA ASP A 138 -17.82 -11.49 -10.78
C ASP A 138 -17.72 -12.10 -9.37
N PRO A 139 -17.98 -11.31 -8.30
CA PRO A 139 -17.95 -11.80 -6.92
C PRO A 139 -18.99 -12.87 -6.61
N SER A 140 -20.06 -12.99 -7.40
CA SER A 140 -21.09 -14.02 -7.19
C SER A 140 -20.54 -15.45 -7.34
N SER A 141 -19.49 -15.63 -8.15
CA SER A 141 -18.89 -16.92 -8.49
C SER A 141 -17.77 -17.37 -7.53
N GLN A 142 -17.64 -16.72 -6.38
CA GLN A 142 -16.63 -17.07 -5.39
C GLN A 142 -17.00 -18.35 -4.61
N SER A 143 -15.99 -19.12 -4.23
CA SER A 143 -16.16 -20.26 -3.33
C SER A 143 -15.01 -20.32 -2.32
N PHE A 144 -15.18 -21.10 -1.24
CA PHE A 144 -14.12 -21.27 -0.24
C PHE A 144 -12.81 -21.80 -0.87
N SER A 145 -12.92 -22.71 -1.85
CA SER A 145 -11.78 -23.27 -2.58
C SER A 145 -11.28 -22.40 -3.75
N ASN A 146 -12.01 -21.34 -4.11
CA ASN A 146 -11.66 -20.39 -5.15
C ASN A 146 -11.97 -18.96 -4.69
N PRO A 147 -11.14 -18.38 -3.79
CA PRO A 147 -11.36 -17.03 -3.30
C PRO A 147 -11.15 -16.00 -4.42
N ILE A 148 -11.91 -14.92 -4.36
CA ILE A 148 -11.79 -13.82 -5.33
C ILE A 148 -10.44 -13.11 -5.16
N PRO A 149 -9.69 -12.82 -6.26
CA PRO A 149 -8.53 -11.95 -6.20
C PRO A 149 -8.92 -10.53 -5.74
N ASP A 150 -7.92 -9.69 -5.45
CA ASP A 150 -8.12 -8.29 -5.01
C ASP A 150 -9.12 -7.53 -5.90
N TYR A 151 -10.36 -7.39 -5.42
CA TYR A 151 -11.48 -6.87 -6.20
C TYR A 151 -11.37 -5.36 -6.47
N TYR A 152 -10.74 -4.63 -5.55
CA TYR A 152 -10.61 -3.17 -5.60
C TYR A 152 -9.25 -2.71 -6.13
N GLY A 153 -8.31 -3.63 -6.35
CA GLY A 153 -6.99 -3.33 -6.90
C GLY A 153 -6.12 -2.51 -5.94
N GLU A 154 -6.36 -2.64 -4.63
CA GLU A 154 -5.62 -1.91 -3.60
C GLU A 154 -4.13 -2.23 -3.67
N LYS A 155 -3.79 -3.52 -3.79
CA LYS A 155 -2.43 -4.06 -3.71
C LYS A 155 -1.63 -3.91 -5.02
N ILE A 156 -2.20 -3.29 -6.05
CA ILE A 156 -1.54 -3.11 -7.35
C ILE A 156 -0.70 -1.83 -7.34
N TYR A 157 0.62 -1.95 -7.14
CA TYR A 157 1.55 -0.82 -7.08
C TYR A 157 2.67 -0.88 -8.12
N SER A 158 2.56 -1.77 -9.09
CA SER A 158 3.49 -1.87 -10.20
C SER A 158 2.83 -2.56 -11.39
N LEU A 159 3.47 -2.45 -12.57
CA LEU A 159 3.05 -3.20 -13.76
C LEU A 159 3.16 -4.72 -13.56
N LYS A 160 4.12 -5.18 -12.73
CA LYS A 160 4.26 -6.60 -12.40
C LYS A 160 3.06 -7.08 -11.59
N ASP A 161 2.65 -6.32 -10.59
CA ASP A 161 1.48 -6.64 -9.75
C ASP A 161 0.21 -6.64 -10.58
N TYR A 162 0.06 -5.68 -11.51
CA TYR A 162 -1.09 -5.65 -12.41
C TYR A 162 -1.15 -6.88 -13.33
N LYS A 163 -0.02 -7.30 -13.91
CA LYS A 163 0.05 -8.53 -14.72
C LYS A 163 -0.24 -9.77 -13.89
N GLN A 164 0.24 -9.83 -12.65
CA GLN A 164 -0.06 -10.93 -11.75
C GLN A 164 -1.56 -10.98 -11.44
N TRP A 165 -2.15 -9.85 -11.07
CA TRP A 165 -3.57 -9.72 -10.80
C TRP A 165 -4.44 -10.16 -11.99
N LEU A 166 -4.06 -9.82 -13.23
CA LEU A 166 -4.75 -10.31 -14.43
C LEU A 166 -4.70 -11.85 -14.56
N ARG A 167 -3.55 -12.46 -14.24
CA ARG A 167 -3.42 -13.93 -14.22
C ARG A 167 -4.29 -14.55 -13.14
N ASP A 168 -4.34 -13.94 -11.96
CA ASP A 168 -5.16 -14.41 -10.85
C ASP A 168 -6.65 -14.33 -11.20
N CYS A 169 -7.08 -13.25 -11.86
CA CYS A 169 -8.45 -13.11 -12.39
C CYS A 169 -8.79 -14.20 -13.40
N ASN A 170 -7.87 -14.52 -14.32
CA ASN A 170 -8.08 -15.58 -15.29
C ASN A 170 -8.09 -16.97 -14.66
N ALA A 171 -7.23 -17.22 -13.67
CA ALA A 171 -7.23 -18.46 -12.90
C ALA A 171 -8.54 -18.64 -12.13
N PHE A 172 -9.04 -17.58 -11.50
CA PHE A 172 -10.33 -17.56 -10.81
C PHE A 172 -11.48 -17.89 -11.77
N ARG A 173 -11.54 -17.24 -12.95
CA ARG A 173 -12.57 -17.52 -13.97
C ARG A 173 -12.54 -18.96 -14.46
N ARG A 174 -11.35 -19.54 -14.63
CA ARG A 174 -11.23 -20.94 -15.07
C ARG A 174 -11.79 -21.89 -14.01
N LYS A 175 -11.41 -21.69 -12.74
CA LYS A 175 -11.93 -22.48 -11.63
C LYS A 175 -13.43 -22.30 -11.44
N ALA A 176 -13.94 -21.07 -11.53
CA ALA A 176 -15.36 -20.79 -11.41
C ALA A 176 -16.21 -21.55 -12.44
N LYS A 177 -15.68 -21.77 -13.66
CA LYS A 177 -16.35 -22.57 -14.69
C LYS A 177 -16.29 -24.09 -14.46
N GLU A 178 -15.35 -24.57 -13.67
CA GLU A 178 -15.16 -25.99 -13.40
C GLU A 178 -16.11 -26.49 -12.30
N PHE A 179 -16.54 -25.59 -11.41
CA PHE A 179 -17.41 -25.90 -10.27
C PHE A 179 -18.87 -25.44 -10.42
N LEU A 180 -19.24 -24.86 -11.58
CA LEU A 180 -20.61 -24.52 -11.98
C LEU A 180 -21.11 -25.54 -13.00
#